data_AF-A0A3M1THV0-F1
#
_entry.id   AF-A0A3M1THV0-F1
#
_cell.length_a   1.000
_cell.length_b   1.000
_cell.length_c   1.000
_cell.angle_alpha   90.00
_cell.angle_beta   90.00
_cell.angle_gamma   90.00
#
_symmetry.space_group_name_H-M   'P 1'
#
loop_
_entity.id
_entity.type
_entity.pdbx_description
1 polymer ?
#
loop_
_entity_poly.entity_id
_entity_poly.type
_entity_poly.pdbx_seq_one_letter_code
_entity_poly.pdbx_strand_id
1 'polypeptide(L)'
;MTPMPVRTATPLLVLLLLFLGTGPGARAQEAAPGGGVHAPPPDAEGSVGRGGGKAKGPNLRVPDELPEPVRERLARAIGRWERVYAALGRVPPQRLSGPLAEVVAELEACRKEAGKCALPYHYLGIAYQIRGLVYGDREALKKAVVRLKAAVRIEPAFHEALVELGDAHRHLGHEQEAEAAYGRALAAAPDYALAYRRRATLLLERGRFEEARADVEAARKLEPADAGLQALERKLKLVLEGPDWPRRYEAETAHYLVRTNVGQEFADEIAHQAELIRRLYEQVFPRGRKPKRKSPIVVFASKEEYHRNGGPRGAGGHFDPVFKQLFLFRYPKESDTRLVLYHEGFHQFLDAILDVKPPQWFNEGVADFFGPSRYVNEGGVEGMKMRPNPWRLKTIKSLVRGGKALPFQRLMTMSQQEMYSQNPGANYAQAWSIIYFLVRADDGAYHKYLKSYFKALRKGKDRFGAYEAAFGKTDMAALEERWRAFTLGLDAKE
;
A
#
# COMPACT_ATOMS: atom_id res chain seq x y z
N MET A 1 -34.59 -38.37 41.14
CA MET A 1 -34.68 -37.51 39.93
C MET A 1 -33.48 -36.58 39.92
N THR A 2 -32.44 -37.01 39.22
CA THR A 2 -31.12 -36.37 39.10
C THR A 2 -31.06 -35.48 37.86
N PRO A 3 -30.51 -34.25 37.94
CA PRO A 3 -30.15 -33.51 36.73
C PRO A 3 -28.78 -33.96 36.21
N MET A 4 -28.73 -34.31 34.93
CA MET A 4 -27.51 -34.60 34.16
C MET A 4 -26.83 -33.32 33.64
N PRO A 5 -25.52 -33.37 33.34
CA PRO A 5 -24.70 -32.21 33.01
C PRO A 5 -24.79 -31.80 31.53
N VAL A 6 -24.85 -30.50 31.27
CA VAL A 6 -24.72 -29.92 29.92
C VAL A 6 -23.23 -29.85 29.57
N ARG A 7 -22.85 -30.62 28.53
CA ARG A 7 -21.53 -30.61 27.92
C ARG A 7 -21.24 -29.27 27.25
N THR A 8 -20.02 -28.78 27.46
CA THR A 8 -19.41 -27.64 26.79
C THR A 8 -19.18 -27.95 25.30
N ALA A 9 -19.64 -27.05 24.44
CA ALA A 9 -19.33 -27.05 23.01
C ALA A 9 -18.45 -25.85 22.66
N THR A 10 -17.34 -26.16 22.00
CA THR A 10 -16.26 -25.29 21.51
C THR A 10 -16.77 -24.33 20.42
N PRO A 11 -16.41 -23.02 20.42
CA PRO A 11 -16.63 -22.18 19.26
C PRO A 11 -15.46 -22.33 18.26
N LEU A 12 -15.76 -22.86 17.08
CA LEU A 12 -14.95 -22.77 15.87
C LEU A 12 -14.94 -21.30 15.40
N LEU A 13 -13.77 -20.65 15.39
CA LEU A 13 -13.59 -19.29 14.91
C LEU A 13 -13.34 -19.31 13.38
N VAL A 14 -14.33 -18.88 12.61
CA VAL A 14 -14.20 -18.50 11.19
C VAL A 14 -14.34 -16.97 11.14
N LEU A 15 -13.26 -16.25 10.83
CA LEU A 15 -13.30 -14.81 10.54
C LEU A 15 -13.17 -14.63 9.02
N LEU A 16 -14.30 -14.41 8.36
CA LEU A 16 -14.40 -13.92 6.99
C LEU A 16 -15.76 -13.19 6.85
N LEU A 17 -15.78 -12.13 6.02
CA LEU A 17 -16.95 -11.45 5.42
C LEU A 17 -17.50 -10.21 6.16
N LEU A 18 -17.43 -9.04 5.51
CA LEU A 18 -18.47 -8.36 4.70
C LEU A 18 -19.60 -7.75 5.54
N PHE A 19 -19.95 -6.49 5.24
CA PHE A 19 -21.31 -5.99 5.42
C PHE A 19 -21.93 -5.70 4.05
N LEU A 20 -22.88 -6.55 3.66
CA LEU A 20 -23.98 -6.26 2.73
C LEU A 20 -25.22 -6.00 3.60
N GLY A 21 -25.98 -4.96 3.28
CA GLY A 21 -27.37 -4.83 3.69
C GLY A 21 -28.27 -5.05 2.47
N THR A 22 -29.28 -5.92 2.60
CA THR A 22 -30.23 -6.30 1.54
C THR A 22 -31.63 -5.70 1.76
N GLY A 23 -32.29 -5.24 0.70
CA GLY A 23 -33.74 -4.96 0.60
C GLY A 23 -34.11 -4.40 -0.79
N PRO A 24 -35.24 -4.79 -1.42
CA PRO A 24 -35.31 -5.04 -2.87
C PRO A 24 -35.75 -3.85 -3.72
N GLY A 25 -35.28 -3.80 -4.97
CA GLY A 25 -35.73 -2.86 -5.99
C GLY A 25 -34.69 -2.67 -7.07
N ALA A 26 -34.87 -3.34 -8.20
CA ALA A 26 -33.96 -3.31 -9.34
C ALA A 26 -33.66 -1.87 -9.81
N ARG A 27 -32.38 -1.47 -9.79
CA ARG A 27 -31.80 -0.40 -10.61
C ARG A 27 -30.30 -0.62 -10.71
N ALA A 28 -29.77 -0.54 -11.93
CA ALA A 28 -28.36 -0.69 -12.24
C ALA A 28 -27.51 0.26 -11.38
N GLN A 29 -26.67 -0.31 -10.51
CA GLN A 29 -25.87 0.43 -9.54
C GLN A 29 -24.37 0.24 -9.83
N GLU A 30 -23.74 1.37 -10.17
CA GLU A 30 -22.42 1.80 -9.71
C GLU A 30 -21.22 0.88 -9.94
N ALA A 31 -20.55 1.08 -11.09
CA ALA A 31 -19.12 0.82 -11.23
C ALA A 31 -18.35 2.13 -10.98
N ALA A 32 -18.10 2.46 -9.72
CA ALA A 32 -17.00 3.37 -9.36
C ALA A 32 -15.70 2.54 -9.35
N PRO A 33 -14.56 3.04 -9.86
CA PRO A 33 -13.30 2.35 -9.67
C PRO A 33 -12.97 2.40 -8.18
N GLY A 34 -13.11 1.24 -7.51
CA GLY A 34 -12.65 1.08 -6.15
C GLY A 34 -11.13 1.20 -6.12
N GLY A 35 -10.62 2.29 -5.55
CA GLY A 35 -9.21 2.47 -5.24
C GLY A 35 -8.71 1.27 -4.44
N GLY A 36 -7.93 0.44 -5.12
CA GLY A 36 -7.34 -0.78 -4.61
C GLY A 36 -6.36 -0.48 -3.48
N VAL A 37 -6.47 -1.28 -2.43
CA VAL A 37 -5.71 -1.18 -1.19
C VAL A 37 -4.22 -1.48 -1.43
N HIS A 38 -3.36 -0.46 -1.37
CA HIS A 38 -1.92 -0.66 -1.17
C HIS A 38 -1.36 0.28 -0.08
N ALA A 39 -1.70 -0.07 1.16
CA ALA A 39 -0.71 -0.10 2.24
C ALA A 39 -0.79 -1.51 2.83
N PRO A 40 0.31 -2.26 2.91
CA PRO A 40 0.27 -3.46 3.72
C PRO A 40 -0.08 -3.02 5.16
N PRO A 41 -1.07 -3.63 5.83
CA PRO A 41 -1.01 -3.64 7.28
C PRO A 41 0.36 -4.24 7.68
N PRO A 42 0.93 -3.95 8.87
CA PRO A 42 1.89 -4.90 9.43
C PRO A 42 1.23 -6.26 9.33
N ASP A 43 1.88 -7.28 8.78
CA ASP A 43 1.30 -8.62 8.58
C ASP A 43 0.66 -9.13 9.88
N ALA A 44 -0.60 -8.80 10.10
CA ALA A 44 -1.45 -9.29 11.17
C ALA A 44 -2.14 -10.59 10.73
N GLU A 45 -1.98 -10.97 9.46
CA GLU A 45 -2.33 -12.28 8.92
C GLU A 45 -1.07 -12.93 8.33
N GLY A 46 -0.25 -13.51 9.20
CA GLY A 46 0.90 -14.32 8.78
C GLY A 46 2.03 -14.51 9.81
N SER A 47 2.05 -13.84 10.96
CA SER A 47 3.08 -14.09 12.00
C SER A 47 2.64 -15.06 13.11
N VAL A 48 1.47 -15.68 12.98
CA VAL A 48 1.05 -16.74 13.90
C VAL A 48 0.51 -17.88 13.05
N GLY A 49 1.38 -18.84 12.73
CA GLY A 49 0.91 -20.18 12.46
C GLY A 49 -0.09 -20.54 13.55
N ARG A 50 -1.25 -21.09 13.16
CA ARG A 50 -2.23 -21.63 14.11
C ARG A 50 -1.50 -22.61 15.03
N GLY A 51 -1.16 -22.10 16.20
CA GLY A 51 -0.29 -22.72 17.17
C GLY A 51 -0.18 -21.74 18.32
N GLY A 52 -1.18 -21.72 19.19
CA GLY A 52 -0.94 -21.23 20.54
C GLY A 52 0.26 -22.01 21.09
N GLY A 53 1.39 -21.34 21.29
CA GLY A 53 2.58 -22.06 21.74
C GLY A 53 3.85 -21.23 21.76
N LYS A 54 4.00 -20.36 22.78
CA LYS A 54 5.25 -19.88 23.40
C LYS A 54 6.25 -19.18 22.46
N ALA A 55 6.95 -18.17 22.97
CA ALA A 55 8.20 -17.71 22.37
C ALA A 55 9.15 -18.92 22.20
N LYS A 56 9.39 -19.35 20.96
CA LYS A 56 10.09 -20.61 20.62
C LYS A 56 11.43 -20.42 19.90
N GLY A 57 11.91 -19.19 19.78
CA GLY A 57 13.30 -18.95 19.39
C GLY A 57 14.23 -19.09 20.61
N PRO A 58 15.45 -19.67 20.46
CA PRO A 58 16.36 -19.87 21.59
C PRO A 58 16.70 -18.56 22.31
N ASN A 59 16.71 -17.44 21.58
CA ASN A 59 17.15 -16.12 22.08
C ASN A 59 16.03 -15.32 22.76
N LEU A 60 14.79 -15.84 22.77
CA LEU A 60 13.64 -15.14 23.37
C LEU A 60 13.38 -15.53 24.83
N ARG A 61 14.20 -16.42 25.40
CA ARG A 61 14.11 -16.81 26.80
C ARG A 61 14.71 -15.72 27.67
N VAL A 62 14.04 -15.40 28.79
CA VAL A 62 14.62 -14.49 29.77
C VAL A 62 15.84 -15.18 30.39
N PRO A 63 17.04 -14.58 30.36
CA PRO A 63 18.25 -15.21 30.87
C PRO A 63 18.16 -15.50 32.38
N ASP A 64 18.58 -16.69 32.79
CA ASP A 64 18.54 -17.12 34.19
C ASP A 64 19.55 -16.35 35.05
N GLU A 65 20.61 -15.82 34.43
CA GLU A 65 21.69 -15.06 35.06
C GLU A 65 21.27 -13.65 35.52
N LEU A 66 20.09 -13.18 35.11
CA LEU A 66 19.56 -11.90 35.59
C LEU A 66 19.16 -11.98 37.07
N PRO A 67 19.36 -10.90 37.85
CA PRO A 67 18.84 -10.82 39.21
C PRO A 67 17.33 -11.10 39.23
N GLU A 68 16.88 -11.94 40.15
CA GLU A 68 15.49 -12.44 40.19
C GLU A 68 14.42 -11.32 40.09
N PRO A 69 14.53 -10.19 40.82
CA PRO A 69 13.55 -9.11 40.69
C PRO A 69 13.50 -8.50 39.27
N VAL A 70 14.63 -8.44 38.58
CA VAL A 70 14.75 -7.92 37.21
C VAL A 70 14.19 -8.93 36.21
N ARG A 71 14.51 -10.21 36.40
CA ARG A 71 14.00 -11.33 35.59
C ARG A 71 12.48 -11.38 35.62
N GLU A 72 11.87 -11.28 36.80
CA GLU A 72 10.42 -11.29 36.93
C GLU A 72 9.76 -10.06 36.29
N ARG A 73 10.33 -8.85 36.51
CA ARG A 73 9.82 -7.62 35.87
C ARG A 73 9.85 -7.74 34.35
N LEU A 74 10.96 -8.23 33.80
CA LEU A 74 11.11 -8.43 32.37
C LEU A 74 10.11 -9.46 31.83
N ALA A 75 9.95 -10.60 32.50
CA ALA A 75 8.96 -11.60 32.12
C ALA A 75 7.52 -11.04 32.13
N ARG A 76 7.18 -10.23 33.14
CA ARG A 76 5.87 -9.54 33.20
C ARG A 76 5.68 -8.54 32.06
N ALA A 77 6.70 -7.75 31.75
CA ALA A 77 6.67 -6.78 30.66
C ALA A 77 6.50 -7.48 29.29
N ILE A 78 7.20 -8.60 29.08
CA ILE A 78 7.07 -9.44 27.89
C ILE A 78 5.66 -10.04 27.79
N GLY A 79 5.11 -10.58 28.88
CA GLY A 79 3.75 -11.10 28.88
C GLY A 79 2.68 -10.04 28.60
N ARG A 80 2.90 -8.77 29.04
CA ARG A 80 2.03 -7.65 28.66
C ARG A 80 2.17 -7.29 27.19
N TRP A 81 3.40 -7.23 26.69
CA TRP A 81 3.69 -7.04 25.27
C TRP A 81 2.95 -8.07 24.41
N GLU A 82 3.03 -9.36 24.74
CA GLU A 82 2.37 -10.43 23.98
C GLU A 82 0.85 -10.24 23.92
N ARG A 83 0.22 -9.72 24.98
CA ARG A 83 -1.20 -9.37 24.98
C ARG A 83 -1.51 -8.19 24.06
N VAL A 84 -0.69 -7.13 24.10
CA VAL A 84 -0.83 -5.98 23.19
C VAL A 84 -0.68 -6.44 21.74
N TYR A 85 0.34 -7.25 21.46
CA TYR A 85 0.62 -7.79 20.15
C TYR A 85 -0.53 -8.66 19.64
N ALA A 86 -1.05 -9.57 20.46
CA ALA A 86 -2.19 -10.43 20.11
C ALA A 86 -3.51 -9.67 19.89
N ALA A 87 -3.62 -8.44 20.38
CA ALA A 87 -4.77 -7.57 20.17
C ALA A 87 -4.64 -6.69 18.91
N LEU A 88 -3.46 -6.60 18.28
CA LEU A 88 -3.29 -5.90 17.02
C LEU A 88 -4.22 -6.46 15.94
N GLY A 89 -4.84 -5.56 15.17
CA GLY A 89 -5.81 -5.92 14.14
C GLY A 89 -7.16 -6.41 14.66
N ARG A 90 -7.29 -6.73 15.95
CA ARG A 90 -8.56 -7.17 16.58
C ARG A 90 -9.32 -6.04 17.28
N VAL A 91 -8.61 -5.00 17.70
CA VAL A 91 -9.20 -3.82 18.33
C VAL A 91 -8.78 -2.54 17.61
N PRO A 92 -9.59 -1.46 17.68
CA PRO A 92 -9.21 -0.17 17.11
C PRO A 92 -7.87 0.33 17.66
N PRO A 93 -6.98 0.89 16.82
CA PRO A 93 -5.67 1.41 17.23
C PRO A 93 -5.69 2.33 18.46
N GLN A 94 -6.73 3.14 18.61
CA GLN A 94 -6.87 4.08 19.73
C GLN A 94 -6.91 3.36 21.09
N ARG A 95 -7.48 2.15 21.13
CA ARG A 95 -7.54 1.34 22.37
C ARG A 95 -6.21 0.72 22.77
N LEU A 96 -5.23 0.65 21.85
CA LEU A 96 -3.92 0.08 22.12
C LEU A 96 -2.86 1.13 22.51
N SER A 97 -3.16 2.42 22.37
CA SER A 97 -2.18 3.48 22.59
C SER A 97 -1.68 3.52 24.04
N GLY A 98 -2.59 3.46 25.01
CA GLY A 98 -2.27 3.40 26.44
C GLY A 98 -1.49 2.14 26.81
N PRO A 99 -2.02 0.93 26.54
CA PRO A 99 -1.33 -0.33 26.82
C PRO A 99 0.07 -0.43 26.18
N LEU A 100 0.23 0.05 24.94
CA LEU A 100 1.53 0.07 24.29
C LEU A 100 2.52 1.03 24.98
N ALA A 101 2.04 2.20 25.42
CA ALA A 101 2.87 3.16 26.15
C ALA A 101 3.34 2.61 27.51
N GLU A 102 2.47 1.91 28.23
CA GLU A 102 2.82 1.22 29.48
C GLU A 102 3.89 0.15 29.26
N VAL A 103 3.71 -0.72 28.26
CA VAL A 103 4.70 -1.74 27.90
C VAL A 103 6.06 -1.12 27.56
N VAL A 104 6.07 -0.03 26.79
CA VAL A 104 7.31 0.69 26.46
C VAL A 104 7.98 1.22 27.73
N ALA A 105 7.23 1.83 28.65
CA ALA A 105 7.77 2.37 29.89
C ALA A 105 8.39 1.26 30.77
N GLU A 106 7.70 0.11 30.89
CA GLU A 106 8.20 -1.02 31.66
C GLU A 106 9.46 -1.65 31.05
N LEU A 107 9.49 -1.84 29.73
CA LEU A 107 10.66 -2.36 29.04
C LEU A 107 11.85 -1.39 29.12
N GLU A 108 11.62 -0.07 29.11
CA GLU A 108 12.67 0.93 29.34
C GLU A 108 13.26 0.85 30.75
N ALA A 109 12.43 0.61 31.77
CA ALA A 109 12.90 0.39 33.13
C ALA A 109 13.71 -0.91 33.22
N CYS A 110 13.19 -2.01 32.69
CA CYS A 110 13.90 -3.30 32.66
C CYS A 110 15.24 -3.19 31.95
N ARG A 111 15.32 -2.45 30.83
CA ARG A 111 16.58 -2.22 30.10
C ARG A 111 17.67 -1.59 30.96
N LYS A 112 17.33 -0.64 31.85
CA LYS A 112 18.31 0.03 32.72
C LYS A 112 18.90 -0.91 33.77
N GLU A 113 18.17 -1.95 34.14
CA GLU A 113 18.51 -2.88 35.21
C GLU A 113 19.08 -4.21 34.69
N ALA A 114 18.75 -4.60 33.45
CA ALA A 114 19.08 -5.90 32.88
C ALA A 114 20.51 -6.03 32.32
N GLY A 115 21.43 -5.11 32.66
CA GLY A 115 22.84 -5.19 32.28
C GLY A 115 23.07 -5.41 30.78
N LYS A 116 23.87 -6.43 30.44
CA LYS A 116 24.14 -6.86 29.04
C LYS A 116 23.11 -7.86 28.50
N CYS A 117 21.82 -7.65 28.79
CA CYS A 117 20.74 -8.46 28.22
C CYS A 117 20.18 -7.80 26.96
N ALA A 118 20.15 -8.53 25.84
CA ALA A 118 19.63 -8.03 24.57
C ALA A 118 18.09 -7.95 24.53
N LEU A 119 17.40 -8.74 25.36
CA LEU A 119 15.96 -8.97 25.27
C LEU A 119 15.10 -7.71 25.47
N PRO A 120 15.35 -6.82 26.46
CA PRO A 120 14.60 -5.56 26.58
C PRO A 120 14.75 -4.67 25.34
N TYR A 121 15.93 -4.67 24.71
CA TYR A 121 16.19 -3.89 23.50
C TYR A 121 15.43 -4.45 22.29
N HIS A 122 15.36 -5.78 22.16
CA HIS A 122 14.57 -6.44 21.13
C HIS A 122 13.09 -6.05 21.23
N TYR A 123 12.46 -6.25 22.39
CA TYR A 123 11.04 -5.93 22.58
C TYR A 123 10.73 -4.43 22.46
N LEU A 124 11.62 -3.55 22.96
CA LEU A 124 11.47 -2.10 22.72
C LEU A 124 11.52 -1.76 21.24
N GLY A 125 12.39 -2.44 20.48
CA GLY A 125 12.45 -2.35 19.02
C GLY A 125 11.08 -2.56 18.38
N ILE A 126 10.48 -3.71 18.66
CA ILE A 126 9.18 -4.07 18.07
C ILE A 126 8.07 -3.14 18.56
N ALA A 127 8.06 -2.75 19.84
CA ALA A 127 7.07 -1.83 20.37
C ALA A 127 7.14 -0.45 19.68
N TYR A 128 8.34 0.06 19.42
CA TYR A 128 8.52 1.29 18.66
C TYR A 128 8.17 1.13 17.17
N GLN A 129 8.43 -0.03 16.56
CA GLN A 129 7.95 -0.33 15.20
C GLN A 129 6.43 -0.23 15.13
N ILE A 130 5.71 -0.92 16.01
CA ILE A 130 4.24 -0.85 16.07
C ILE A 130 3.79 0.59 16.24
N ARG A 131 4.39 1.33 17.18
CA ARG A 131 4.02 2.72 17.39
C ARG A 131 4.19 3.56 16.12
N GLY A 132 5.29 3.35 15.39
CA GLY A 132 5.56 4.03 14.14
C GLY A 132 4.60 3.66 13.01
N LEU A 133 4.27 2.37 12.89
CA LEU A 133 3.39 1.87 11.83
C LEU A 133 1.91 2.18 12.09
N VAL A 134 1.46 2.01 13.33
CA VAL A 134 0.05 2.15 13.71
C VAL A 134 -0.34 3.62 13.90
N TYR A 135 0.55 4.45 14.45
CA TYR A 135 0.26 5.87 14.74
C TYR A 135 1.00 6.84 13.82
N GLY A 136 1.71 6.35 12.80
CA GLY A 136 2.43 7.20 11.85
C GLY A 136 3.63 7.96 12.44
N ASP A 137 4.18 7.48 13.57
CA ASP A 137 5.31 8.10 14.27
C ASP A 137 6.65 7.67 13.64
N ARG A 138 7.12 8.40 12.63
CA ARG A 138 8.40 8.11 11.97
C ARG A 138 9.61 8.21 12.90
N GLU A 139 9.52 8.98 13.98
CA GLU A 139 10.56 9.07 15.00
C GLU A 139 10.60 7.80 15.86
N ALA A 140 9.45 7.19 16.13
CA ALA A 140 9.40 5.86 16.75
C ALA A 140 10.10 4.80 15.88
N LEU A 141 9.94 4.81 14.55
CA LEU A 141 10.68 3.89 13.67
C LEU A 141 12.20 4.05 13.79
N LYS A 142 12.71 5.28 13.91
CA LYS A 142 14.15 5.52 14.17
C LYS A 142 14.57 5.00 15.54
N LYS A 143 13.74 5.21 16.57
CA LYS A 143 13.99 4.64 17.92
C LYS A 143 14.05 3.11 17.85
N ALA A 144 13.18 2.46 17.08
CA ALA A 144 13.21 1.01 16.89
C ALA A 144 14.57 0.54 16.36
N VAL A 145 15.09 1.17 15.29
CA VAL A 145 16.42 0.87 14.74
C VAL A 145 17.51 1.03 15.81
N VAL A 146 17.48 2.10 16.60
CA VAL A 146 18.47 2.31 17.68
C VAL A 146 18.42 1.18 18.70
N ARG A 147 17.22 0.72 19.11
CA ARG A 147 17.09 -0.36 20.09
C ARG A 147 17.52 -1.70 19.51
N LEU A 148 17.11 -2.03 18.30
CA LEU A 148 17.46 -3.30 17.66
C LEU A 148 18.95 -3.39 17.35
N LYS A 149 19.59 -2.29 16.92
CA LYS A 149 21.06 -2.23 16.80
C LYS A 149 21.77 -2.48 18.13
N ALA A 150 21.20 -2.04 19.25
CA ALA A 150 21.76 -2.33 20.57
C ALA A 150 21.58 -3.80 20.96
N ALA A 151 20.41 -4.40 20.70
CA ALA A 151 20.17 -5.84 20.91
C ALA A 151 21.20 -6.69 20.15
N VAL A 152 21.38 -6.40 18.86
CA VAL A 152 22.32 -7.10 17.97
C VAL A 152 23.79 -6.81 18.30
N ARG A 153 24.10 -5.70 18.97
CA ARG A 153 25.46 -5.43 19.47
C ARG A 153 25.78 -6.28 20.69
N ILE A 154 24.80 -6.44 21.59
CA ILE A 154 24.93 -7.28 22.77
C ILE A 154 25.02 -8.75 22.35
N GLU A 155 24.18 -9.17 21.41
CA GLU A 155 24.12 -10.54 20.91
C GLU A 155 24.12 -10.57 19.37
N PRO A 156 25.30 -10.71 18.73
CA PRO A 156 25.43 -10.64 17.27
C PRO A 156 24.68 -11.71 16.48
N ALA A 157 24.37 -12.85 17.09
CA ALA A 157 23.66 -13.98 16.49
C ALA A 157 22.15 -14.02 16.82
N PHE A 158 21.62 -12.95 17.42
CA PHE A 158 20.19 -12.82 17.75
C PHE A 158 19.35 -12.62 16.48
N HIS A 159 19.08 -13.72 15.77
CA HIS A 159 18.44 -13.73 14.46
C HIS A 159 17.02 -13.13 14.47
N GLU A 160 16.27 -13.27 15.57
CA GLU A 160 14.96 -12.64 15.74
C GLU A 160 15.10 -11.10 15.79
N ALA A 161 16.08 -10.57 16.52
CA ALA A 161 16.36 -9.14 16.56
C ALA A 161 16.94 -8.61 15.23
N LEU A 162 17.69 -9.43 14.49
CA LEU A 162 18.18 -9.09 13.15
C LEU A 162 17.03 -8.98 12.13
N VAL A 163 16.05 -9.89 12.19
CA VAL A 163 14.84 -9.79 11.35
C VAL A 163 14.07 -8.50 11.66
N GLU A 164 13.84 -8.22 12.94
CA GLU A 164 13.14 -6.99 13.35
C GLU A 164 13.92 -5.73 12.97
N LEU A 165 15.26 -5.77 13.06
CA LEU A 165 16.12 -4.68 12.59
C LEU A 165 15.94 -4.46 11.08
N GLY A 166 15.86 -5.55 10.31
CA GLY A 166 15.57 -5.52 8.88
C GLY A 166 14.22 -4.89 8.58
N ASP A 167 13.17 -5.28 9.33
CA ASP A 167 11.82 -4.73 9.19
C ASP A 167 11.81 -3.22 9.51
N ALA A 168 12.47 -2.80 10.59
CA ALA A 168 12.58 -1.38 10.96
C ALA A 168 13.31 -0.55 9.88
N HIS A 169 14.39 -1.08 9.30
CA HIS A 169 15.08 -0.45 8.17
C HIS A 169 14.22 -0.40 6.91
N ARG A 170 13.51 -1.49 6.55
CA ARG A 170 12.57 -1.51 5.42
C ARG A 170 11.49 -0.45 5.56
N HIS A 171 10.89 -0.30 6.74
CA HIS A 171 9.86 0.71 7.00
C HIS A 171 10.36 2.16 6.92
N LEU A 172 11.65 2.38 7.14
CA LEU A 172 12.30 3.69 6.93
C LEU A 172 12.71 3.94 5.47
N GLY A 173 12.71 2.91 4.62
CA GLY A 173 13.24 2.95 3.25
C GLY A 173 14.75 2.72 3.17
N HIS A 174 15.38 2.24 4.24
CA HIS A 174 16.80 1.89 4.31
C HIS A 174 17.02 0.45 3.81
N GLU A 175 16.81 0.25 2.51
CA GLU A 175 16.67 -1.09 1.91
C GLU A 175 17.94 -1.93 1.98
N GLN A 176 19.11 -1.32 1.77
CA GLN A 176 20.39 -2.04 1.81
C GLN A 176 20.68 -2.57 3.21
N GLU A 177 20.42 -1.75 4.23
CA GLU A 177 20.54 -2.14 5.62
C GLU A 177 19.50 -3.20 6.01
N ALA A 178 18.30 -3.14 5.44
CA ALA A 178 17.27 -4.14 5.65
C ALA A 178 17.71 -5.52 5.10
N GLU A 179 18.16 -5.56 3.84
CA GLU A 179 18.64 -6.78 3.20
C GLU A 179 19.86 -7.37 3.93
N ALA A 180 20.80 -6.52 4.34
CA ALA A 180 21.97 -6.93 5.11
C ALA A 180 21.57 -7.53 6.48
N ALA A 181 20.58 -6.96 7.16
CA ALA A 181 20.09 -7.48 8.43
C ALA A 181 19.43 -8.86 8.26
N TYR A 182 18.59 -9.06 7.22
CA TYR A 182 18.03 -10.37 6.92
C TYR A 182 19.11 -11.40 6.53
N GLY A 183 20.10 -11.00 5.72
CA GLY A 183 21.23 -11.87 5.37
C GLY A 183 22.03 -12.30 6.61
N ARG A 184 22.26 -11.40 7.56
CA ARG A 184 22.87 -11.74 8.85
C ARG A 184 21.99 -12.66 9.71
N ALA A 185 20.68 -12.47 9.71
CA ALA A 185 19.76 -13.38 10.41
C ALA A 185 19.87 -14.80 9.86
N LEU A 186 19.91 -14.95 8.52
CA LEU A 186 20.08 -16.23 7.85
C LEU A 186 21.47 -16.84 8.04
N ALA A 187 22.51 -16.03 8.18
CA ALA A 187 23.85 -16.51 8.53
C ALA A 187 23.90 -17.06 9.98
N ALA A 188 23.14 -16.46 10.90
CA ALA A 188 23.06 -16.91 12.30
C ALA A 188 22.12 -18.11 12.48
N ALA A 189 21.03 -18.19 11.70
CA ALA A 189 20.06 -19.28 11.70
C ALA A 189 19.59 -19.58 10.26
N PRO A 190 20.29 -20.49 9.55
CA PRO A 190 19.97 -20.83 8.15
C PRO A 190 18.59 -21.49 7.94
N ASP A 191 17.99 -22.02 9.00
CA ASP A 191 16.67 -22.64 9.01
C ASP A 191 15.55 -21.68 9.48
N TYR A 192 15.84 -20.38 9.60
CA TYR A 192 14.86 -19.39 10.04
C TYR A 192 13.96 -18.90 8.90
N ALA A 193 12.88 -19.63 8.64
CA ALA A 193 11.92 -19.37 7.56
C ALA A 193 11.40 -17.93 7.51
N LEU A 194 11.22 -17.28 8.67
CA LEU A 194 10.77 -15.89 8.73
C LEU A 194 11.77 -14.93 8.06
N ALA A 195 13.08 -15.13 8.23
CA ALA A 195 14.08 -14.26 7.61
C ALA A 195 14.06 -14.36 6.08
N TYR A 196 13.93 -15.56 5.53
CA TYR A 196 13.72 -15.77 4.09
C TYR A 196 12.46 -15.06 3.60
N ARG A 197 11.33 -15.23 4.31
CA ARG A 197 10.07 -14.57 3.95
C ARG A 197 10.20 -13.05 3.93
N ARG A 198 10.83 -12.47 4.96
CA ARG A 198 11.02 -11.02 5.08
C ARG A 198 11.95 -10.46 4.01
N ARG A 199 13.01 -11.19 3.66
CA ARG A 199 13.91 -10.84 2.57
C ARG A 199 13.22 -10.97 1.21
N ALA A 200 12.45 -12.04 0.98
CA ALA A 200 11.63 -12.19 -0.22
C ALA A 200 10.67 -11.01 -0.42
N THR A 201 9.96 -10.58 0.62
CA THR A 201 9.08 -9.39 0.55
C THR A 201 9.85 -8.14 0.16
N LEU A 202 11.02 -7.89 0.75
CA LEU A 202 11.87 -6.77 0.36
C LEU A 202 12.32 -6.89 -1.10
N LEU A 203 12.78 -8.07 -1.54
CA LEU A 203 13.22 -8.32 -2.90
C LEU A 203 12.08 -8.10 -3.92
N LEU A 204 10.85 -8.50 -3.58
CA LEU A 204 9.66 -8.22 -4.36
C LEU A 204 9.42 -6.72 -4.54
N GLU A 205 9.43 -5.96 -3.44
CA GLU A 205 9.30 -4.48 -3.48
C GLU A 205 10.38 -3.83 -4.36
N ARG A 206 11.54 -4.49 -4.53
CA ARG A 206 12.65 -4.06 -5.41
C ARG A 206 12.59 -4.60 -6.83
N GLY A 207 11.58 -5.40 -7.18
CA GLY A 207 11.46 -6.04 -8.49
C GLY A 207 12.48 -7.17 -8.74
N ARG A 208 13.15 -7.68 -7.69
CA ARG A 208 14.10 -8.80 -7.73
C ARG A 208 13.35 -10.12 -7.58
N PHE A 209 12.44 -10.38 -8.52
CA PHE A 209 11.46 -11.46 -8.43
C PHE A 209 12.06 -12.87 -8.39
N GLU A 210 13.10 -13.15 -9.17
CA GLU A 210 13.76 -14.47 -9.15
C GLU A 210 14.49 -14.75 -7.84
N GLU A 211 15.14 -13.73 -7.26
CA GLU A 211 15.79 -13.87 -5.95
C GLU A 211 14.74 -14.03 -4.85
N ALA A 212 13.62 -13.31 -4.94
CA ALA A 212 12.47 -13.55 -4.07
C ALA A 212 11.91 -14.97 -4.23
N ARG A 213 11.92 -15.54 -5.43
CA ARG A 213 11.50 -16.93 -5.70
C ARG A 213 12.34 -17.91 -4.92
N ALA A 214 13.66 -17.78 -5.03
CA ALA A 214 14.60 -18.62 -4.29
C ALA A 214 14.37 -18.55 -2.77
N ASP A 215 14.14 -17.35 -2.22
CA ASP A 215 13.85 -17.16 -0.79
C ASP A 215 12.49 -17.77 -0.38
N VAL A 216 11.46 -17.60 -1.21
CA VAL A 216 10.13 -18.19 -0.96
C VAL A 216 10.19 -19.72 -1.00
N GLU A 217 10.94 -20.29 -1.94
CA GLU A 217 11.17 -21.73 -2.05
C GLU A 217 11.95 -22.27 -0.83
N ALA A 218 12.99 -21.56 -0.39
CA ALA A 218 13.73 -21.91 0.82
C ALA A 218 12.83 -21.88 2.07
N ALA A 219 12.06 -20.79 2.26
CA ALA A 219 11.10 -20.69 3.35
C ALA A 219 10.02 -21.78 3.28
N ARG A 220 9.56 -22.15 2.08
CA ARG A 220 8.53 -23.18 1.89
C ARG A 220 8.99 -24.56 2.29
N LYS A 221 10.26 -24.90 2.02
CA LYS A 221 10.85 -26.18 2.44
C LYS A 221 10.88 -26.30 3.96
N LEU A 222 11.09 -25.20 4.68
CA LEU A 222 11.12 -25.13 6.13
C LEU A 222 9.71 -25.13 6.74
N GLU A 223 8.77 -24.37 6.16
CA GLU A 223 7.40 -24.23 6.64
C GLU A 223 6.35 -24.46 5.51
N PRO A 224 6.09 -25.72 5.12
CA PRO A 224 5.17 -26.04 4.00
C PRO A 224 3.72 -25.56 4.20
N ALA A 225 3.28 -25.49 5.46
CA ALA A 225 1.91 -25.16 5.85
C ALA A 225 1.67 -23.66 6.12
N ASP A 226 2.69 -22.80 6.02
CA ASP A 226 2.51 -21.37 6.25
C ASP A 226 1.67 -20.74 5.11
N ALA A 227 0.46 -20.31 5.46
CA ALA A 227 -0.48 -19.75 4.50
C ALA A 227 0.03 -18.44 3.85
N GLY A 228 0.83 -17.65 4.59
CA GLY A 228 1.43 -16.41 4.10
C GLY A 228 2.45 -16.69 2.99
N LEU A 229 3.32 -17.67 3.19
CA LEU A 229 4.25 -18.15 2.18
C LEU A 229 3.52 -18.69 0.96
N GLN A 230 2.51 -19.54 1.15
CA GLN A 230 1.70 -20.05 0.03
C GLN A 230 1.03 -18.93 -0.78
N ALA A 231 0.53 -17.89 -0.10
CA ALA A 231 0.00 -16.72 -0.78
C ALA A 231 1.08 -15.95 -1.54
N LEU A 232 2.27 -15.79 -0.96
CA LEU A 232 3.40 -15.11 -1.58
C LEU A 232 3.91 -15.84 -2.82
N GLU A 233 4.03 -17.17 -2.77
CA GLU A 233 4.41 -18.00 -3.93
C GLU A 233 3.37 -17.94 -5.05
N ARG A 234 2.08 -18.07 -4.74
CA ARG A 234 1.02 -17.95 -5.76
C ARG A 234 1.10 -16.59 -6.48
N LYS A 235 1.31 -15.52 -5.72
CA LYS A 235 1.49 -14.18 -6.27
C LYS A 235 2.75 -14.07 -7.12
N LEU A 236 3.87 -14.59 -6.64
CA LEU A 236 5.12 -14.56 -7.38
C LEU A 236 5.03 -15.36 -8.69
N LYS A 237 4.37 -16.52 -8.67
CA LYS A 237 4.05 -17.31 -9.86
C LYS A 237 3.25 -16.47 -10.86
N LEU A 238 2.18 -15.80 -10.39
CA LEU A 238 1.37 -14.92 -11.24
C LEU A 238 2.20 -13.80 -11.88
N VAL A 239 3.20 -13.27 -11.18
CA VAL A 239 4.04 -12.16 -11.67
C VAL A 239 5.09 -12.63 -12.68
N LEU A 240 5.76 -13.74 -12.36
CA LEU A 240 6.83 -14.29 -13.19
C LEU A 240 6.28 -15.01 -14.43
N GLU A 241 5.26 -15.84 -14.24
CA GLU A 241 4.76 -16.79 -15.25
C GLU A 241 3.45 -16.31 -15.88
N GLY A 242 2.72 -15.43 -15.20
CA GLY A 242 1.37 -15.03 -15.59
C GLY A 242 0.29 -15.97 -15.02
N PRO A 243 -1.00 -15.65 -15.25
CA PRO A 243 -2.08 -16.57 -14.96
C PRO A 243 -1.96 -17.86 -15.79
N ASP A 244 -2.48 -18.96 -15.24
CA ASP A 244 -2.53 -20.23 -15.96
C ASP A 244 -3.63 -20.20 -17.04
N TRP A 245 -3.25 -19.71 -18.21
CA TRP A 245 -4.15 -19.54 -19.35
C TRP A 245 -3.86 -20.60 -20.43
N PRO A 246 -4.89 -21.33 -20.92
CA PRO A 246 -4.72 -22.28 -22.02
C PRO A 246 -4.19 -21.62 -23.30
N ARG A 247 -4.52 -20.34 -23.51
CA ARG A 247 -4.01 -19.51 -24.59
C ARG A 247 -3.62 -18.15 -24.03
N ARG A 248 -2.39 -17.72 -24.34
CA ARG A 248 -1.81 -16.43 -23.95
C ARG A 248 -1.42 -15.67 -25.20
N TYR A 249 -1.75 -14.39 -25.22
CA TYR A 249 -1.32 -13.43 -26.22
C TYR A 249 -0.47 -12.37 -25.55
N GLU A 250 0.56 -11.92 -26.26
CA GLU A 250 1.50 -10.91 -25.77
C GLU A 250 1.67 -9.82 -26.80
N ALA A 251 1.74 -8.57 -26.33
CA ALA A 251 2.08 -7.42 -27.15
C ALA A 251 3.14 -6.60 -26.42
N GLU A 252 4.18 -6.20 -27.15
CA GLU A 252 5.34 -5.55 -26.57
C GLU A 252 5.62 -4.22 -27.28
N THR A 253 5.79 -3.15 -26.52
CA THR A 253 6.08 -1.80 -27.04
C THR A 253 7.39 -1.29 -26.46
N ALA A 254 7.69 0.01 -26.64
CA ALA A 254 8.86 0.62 -26.04
C ALA A 254 8.81 0.58 -24.49
N HIS A 255 7.62 0.77 -23.91
CA HIS A 255 7.45 0.91 -22.47
C HIS A 255 6.65 -0.21 -21.81
N TYR A 256 5.87 -1.00 -22.54
CA TYR A 256 4.91 -1.94 -21.96
C TYR A 256 5.09 -3.37 -22.49
N LEU A 257 4.72 -4.32 -21.63
CA LEU A 257 4.53 -5.73 -21.98
C LEU A 257 3.12 -6.12 -21.55
N VAL A 258 2.23 -6.31 -22.52
CA VAL A 258 0.84 -6.69 -22.29
C VAL A 258 0.69 -8.18 -22.41
N ARG A 259 -0.04 -8.80 -21.48
CA ARG A 259 -0.42 -10.22 -21.50
C ARG A 259 -1.92 -10.36 -21.33
N THR A 260 -2.56 -11.18 -22.15
CA THR A 260 -4.01 -11.41 -22.07
C THR A 260 -4.39 -12.80 -22.60
N ASN A 261 -5.53 -13.34 -22.18
CA ASN A 261 -6.18 -14.51 -22.75
C ASN A 261 -7.34 -14.17 -23.72
N VAL A 262 -7.55 -12.89 -24.04
CA VAL A 262 -8.65 -12.45 -24.91
C VAL A 262 -8.36 -12.72 -26.40
N GLY A 263 -7.21 -12.27 -26.90
CA GLY A 263 -6.85 -12.34 -28.33
C GLY A 263 -5.65 -11.44 -28.65
N GLN A 264 -4.98 -11.69 -29.78
CA GLN A 264 -3.80 -10.92 -30.19
C GLN A 264 -4.15 -9.46 -30.53
N GLU A 265 -5.20 -9.23 -31.33
CA GLU A 265 -5.65 -7.87 -31.69
C GLU A 265 -5.95 -7.02 -30.45
N PHE A 266 -6.56 -7.63 -29.43
CA PHE A 266 -6.84 -6.94 -28.17
C PHE A 266 -5.57 -6.66 -27.36
N ALA A 267 -4.58 -7.56 -27.38
CA ALA A 267 -3.28 -7.32 -26.75
C ALA A 267 -2.59 -6.10 -27.40
N ASP A 268 -2.57 -6.06 -28.73
CA ASP A 268 -1.97 -4.98 -29.52
C ASP A 268 -2.70 -3.65 -29.26
N GLU A 269 -4.04 -3.67 -29.19
CA GLU A 269 -4.85 -2.50 -28.87
C GLU A 269 -4.51 -1.93 -27.47
N ILE A 270 -4.49 -2.77 -26.44
CA ILE A 270 -4.16 -2.34 -25.07
C ILE A 270 -2.74 -1.76 -25.02
N ALA A 271 -1.79 -2.39 -25.70
CA ALA A 271 -0.41 -1.92 -25.74
C ALA A 271 -0.31 -0.55 -26.43
N HIS A 272 -1.02 -0.36 -27.53
CA HIS A 272 -1.10 0.91 -28.25
C HIS A 272 -1.75 2.02 -27.40
N GLN A 273 -2.88 1.73 -26.73
CA GLN A 273 -3.55 2.67 -25.84
C GLN A 273 -2.69 3.05 -24.63
N ALA A 274 -1.91 2.10 -24.09
CA ALA A 274 -0.96 2.37 -23.01
C ALA A 274 0.15 3.35 -23.42
N GLU A 275 0.68 3.23 -24.64
CA GLU A 275 1.67 4.20 -25.17
C GLU A 275 1.04 5.59 -25.40
N LEU A 276 -0.18 5.65 -25.93
CA LEU A 276 -0.89 6.92 -26.14
C LEU A 276 -1.14 7.66 -24.83
N ILE A 277 -1.66 6.99 -23.80
CA ILE A 277 -1.93 7.64 -22.52
C ILE A 277 -0.64 8.02 -21.81
N ARG A 278 0.43 7.23 -21.95
CA ARG A 278 1.76 7.57 -21.44
C ARG A 278 2.27 8.89 -22.00
N ARG A 279 2.12 9.13 -23.31
CA ARG A 279 2.50 10.41 -23.93
C ARG A 279 1.77 11.58 -23.28
N LEU A 280 0.49 11.40 -22.94
CA LEU A 280 -0.29 12.42 -22.24
C LEU A 280 0.20 12.63 -20.79
N TYR A 281 0.54 11.57 -20.06
CA TYR A 281 1.16 11.69 -18.73
C TYR A 281 2.45 12.52 -18.79
N GLU A 282 3.30 12.26 -19.79
CA GLU A 282 4.59 12.93 -19.98
C GLU A 282 4.47 14.42 -20.37
N GLN A 283 3.32 14.86 -20.88
CA GLN A 283 3.06 16.28 -21.14
C GLN A 283 2.79 17.06 -19.84
N VAL A 284 2.16 16.42 -18.85
CA VAL A 284 1.85 17.04 -17.56
C VAL A 284 3.00 16.88 -16.57
N PHE A 285 3.62 15.69 -16.55
CA PHE A 285 4.72 15.36 -15.65
C PHE A 285 6.01 15.17 -16.44
N PRO A 286 7.10 15.88 -16.06
CA PRO A 286 8.35 15.79 -16.79
C PRO A 286 8.87 14.35 -16.82
N ARG A 287 9.48 13.98 -17.96
CA ARG A 287 10.09 12.66 -18.15
C ARG A 287 11.00 12.30 -16.98
N GLY A 288 10.76 11.12 -16.42
CA GLY A 288 11.60 10.52 -15.39
C GLY A 288 12.83 9.85 -15.97
N ARG A 289 13.43 8.96 -15.18
CA ARG A 289 14.48 8.07 -15.67
C ARG A 289 13.88 7.10 -16.69
N LYS A 290 14.65 6.71 -17.71
CA LYS A 290 14.26 5.61 -18.60
C LYS A 290 14.04 4.35 -17.74
N PRO A 291 12.87 3.71 -17.79
CA PRO A 291 12.60 2.54 -16.97
C PRO A 291 13.55 1.41 -17.38
N LYS A 292 14.09 0.69 -16.38
CA LYS A 292 15.03 -0.43 -16.61
C LYS A 292 14.36 -1.66 -17.22
N ARG A 293 13.03 -1.76 -17.09
CA ARG A 293 12.19 -2.86 -17.57
C ARG A 293 10.91 -2.29 -18.15
N LYS A 294 10.28 -3.02 -19.06
CA LYS A 294 8.94 -2.69 -19.56
C LYS A 294 7.93 -2.90 -18.44
N SER A 295 6.94 -2.02 -18.38
CA SER A 295 5.84 -2.06 -17.44
C SER A 295 4.84 -3.15 -17.83
N PRO A 296 4.70 -4.21 -17.02
CA PRO A 296 3.79 -5.30 -17.35
C PRO A 296 2.32 -4.93 -17.11
N ILE A 297 1.46 -5.33 -18.03
CA ILE A 297 0.00 -5.18 -17.97
C ILE A 297 -0.64 -6.55 -18.21
N VAL A 298 -1.50 -7.00 -17.31
CA VAL A 298 -2.24 -8.26 -17.42
C VAL A 298 -3.72 -7.95 -17.54
N VAL A 299 -4.32 -8.36 -18.66
CA VAL A 299 -5.74 -8.16 -18.92
C VAL A 299 -6.46 -9.51 -18.95
N PHE A 300 -7.27 -9.77 -17.93
CA PHE A 300 -8.11 -10.97 -17.85
C PHE A 300 -9.32 -10.85 -18.77
N ALA A 301 -9.81 -11.99 -19.28
CA ALA A 301 -10.97 -12.01 -20.18
C ALA A 301 -12.27 -11.62 -19.48
N SER A 302 -12.36 -11.81 -18.16
CA SER A 302 -13.55 -11.47 -17.39
C SER A 302 -13.24 -11.01 -15.96
N LYS A 303 -14.23 -10.36 -15.35
CA LYS A 303 -14.20 -9.91 -13.95
C LYS A 303 -14.04 -11.08 -12.98
N GLU A 304 -14.71 -12.20 -13.24
CA GLU A 304 -14.67 -13.41 -12.42
C GLU A 304 -13.25 -13.97 -12.41
N GLU A 305 -12.61 -14.03 -13.57
CA GLU A 305 -11.23 -14.49 -13.70
C GLU A 305 -10.24 -13.58 -12.97
N TYR A 306 -10.40 -12.25 -13.12
CA TYR A 306 -9.61 -11.27 -12.38
C TYR A 306 -9.71 -11.49 -10.87
N HIS A 307 -10.92 -11.69 -10.33
CA HIS A 307 -11.09 -11.95 -8.90
C HIS A 307 -10.54 -13.30 -8.46
N ARG A 308 -10.67 -14.38 -9.27
CA ARG A 308 -10.06 -15.68 -8.96
C ARG A 308 -8.53 -15.60 -8.87
N ASN A 309 -7.92 -14.69 -9.60
CA ASN A 309 -6.47 -14.45 -9.60
C ASN A 309 -6.03 -13.38 -8.59
N GLY A 310 -6.88 -13.03 -7.62
CA GLY A 310 -6.51 -12.13 -6.52
C GLY A 310 -6.84 -10.65 -6.75
N GLY A 311 -7.52 -10.31 -7.85
CA GLY A 311 -8.02 -8.96 -8.11
C GLY A 311 -8.97 -8.48 -6.99
N PRO A 312 -8.73 -7.29 -6.39
CA PRO A 312 -9.58 -6.76 -5.31
C PRO A 312 -11.05 -6.67 -5.68
N ARG A 313 -11.94 -7.04 -4.75
CA ARG A 313 -13.40 -6.92 -4.94
C ARG A 313 -13.79 -5.45 -5.05
N GLY A 314 -14.62 -5.11 -6.05
CA GLY A 314 -15.08 -3.75 -6.29
C GLY A 314 -14.12 -2.86 -7.09
N ALA A 315 -12.92 -3.34 -7.43
CA ALA A 315 -11.99 -2.65 -8.30
C ALA A 315 -12.15 -3.12 -9.76
N GLY A 316 -12.04 -2.20 -10.72
CA GLY A 316 -12.06 -2.50 -12.15
C GLY A 316 -10.71 -2.96 -12.72
N GLY A 317 -9.66 -2.62 -11.98
CA GLY A 317 -8.27 -3.00 -12.16
C GLY A 317 -7.52 -2.55 -10.92
N HIS A 318 -6.24 -2.88 -10.83
CA HIS A 318 -5.34 -2.33 -9.83
C HIS A 318 -3.91 -2.37 -10.36
N PHE A 319 -3.16 -1.31 -10.11
CA PHE A 319 -1.71 -1.39 -10.11
C PHE A 319 -1.21 -1.93 -8.76
N ASP A 320 -0.45 -3.03 -8.80
CA ASP A 320 0.24 -3.55 -7.62
C ASP A 320 1.66 -2.96 -7.53
N PRO A 321 1.95 -2.08 -6.54
CA PRO A 321 3.25 -1.44 -6.39
C PRO A 321 4.32 -2.36 -5.80
N VAL A 322 3.95 -3.52 -5.24
CA VAL A 322 4.91 -4.53 -4.79
C VAL A 322 5.42 -5.29 -6.01
N PHE A 323 4.52 -5.69 -6.90
CA PHE A 323 4.90 -6.45 -8.10
C PHE A 323 5.16 -5.61 -9.34
N LYS A 324 4.96 -4.30 -9.24
CA LYS A 324 5.16 -3.34 -10.33
C LYS A 324 4.34 -3.70 -11.57
N GLN A 325 3.16 -4.27 -11.38
CA GLN A 325 2.33 -4.83 -12.44
C GLN A 325 0.91 -4.30 -12.38
N LEU A 326 0.37 -3.97 -13.54
CA LEU A 326 -1.00 -3.54 -13.71
C LEU A 326 -1.88 -4.74 -14.04
N PHE A 327 -2.96 -4.94 -13.30
CA PHE A 327 -3.95 -5.97 -13.56
C PHE A 327 -5.32 -5.32 -13.81
N LEU A 328 -6.02 -5.75 -14.86
CA LEU A 328 -7.39 -5.35 -15.14
C LEU A 328 -8.12 -6.47 -15.89
N PHE A 329 -9.41 -6.31 -16.14
CA PHE A 329 -10.16 -7.22 -16.98
C PHE A 329 -10.82 -6.49 -18.15
N ARG A 330 -11.12 -7.23 -19.21
CA ARG A 330 -11.90 -6.73 -20.34
C ARG A 330 -13.34 -6.49 -19.90
N TYR A 331 -13.77 -5.24 -19.99
CA TYR A 331 -15.17 -4.87 -19.85
C TYR A 331 -15.94 -5.15 -21.15
N PRO A 332 -17.27 -5.39 -21.07
CA PRO A 332 -18.12 -5.48 -22.26
C PRO A 332 -18.03 -4.24 -23.14
N LYS A 333 -17.86 -3.06 -22.52
CA LYS A 333 -17.66 -1.78 -23.22
C LYS A 333 -16.17 -1.42 -23.23
N GLU A 334 -15.60 -1.27 -24.42
CA GLU A 334 -14.18 -0.94 -24.59
C GLU A 334 -13.78 0.36 -23.88
N SER A 335 -14.65 1.37 -23.86
CA SER A 335 -14.39 2.63 -23.18
C SER A 335 -14.13 2.46 -21.69
N ASP A 336 -14.74 1.44 -21.07
CA ASP A 336 -14.62 1.21 -19.63
C ASP A 336 -13.30 0.49 -19.33
N THR A 337 -12.88 -0.45 -20.20
CA THR A 337 -11.54 -1.04 -20.16
C THR A 337 -10.47 0.04 -20.30
N ARG A 338 -10.62 0.95 -21.27
CA ARG A 338 -9.71 2.07 -21.52
C ARG A 338 -9.67 3.05 -20.34
N LEU A 339 -10.83 3.37 -19.75
CA LEU A 339 -10.90 4.22 -18.56
C LEU A 339 -10.09 3.66 -17.40
N VAL A 340 -10.23 2.35 -17.12
CA VAL A 340 -9.45 1.67 -16.09
C VAL A 340 -7.97 1.63 -16.45
N LEU A 341 -7.62 1.32 -17.70
CA LEU A 341 -6.24 1.34 -18.17
C LEU A 341 -5.60 2.72 -17.96
N TYR A 342 -6.30 3.81 -18.26
CA TYR A 342 -5.77 5.17 -18.12
C TYR A 342 -5.69 5.65 -16.67
N HIS A 343 -6.60 5.18 -15.82
CA HIS A 343 -6.57 5.49 -14.40
C HIS A 343 -5.42 4.72 -13.72
N GLU A 344 -5.44 3.39 -13.80
CA GLU A 344 -4.48 2.53 -13.12
C GLU A 344 -3.07 2.60 -13.76
N GLY A 345 -3.02 2.83 -15.08
CA GLY A 345 -1.77 3.09 -15.79
C GLY A 345 -1.05 4.34 -15.30
N PHE A 346 -1.77 5.32 -14.73
CA PHE A 346 -1.14 6.48 -14.10
C PHE A 346 -0.43 6.10 -12.81
N HIS A 347 -1.00 5.23 -11.96
CA HIS A 347 -0.32 4.75 -10.75
C HIS A 347 0.98 4.01 -11.10
N GLN A 348 0.93 3.16 -12.14
CA GLN A 348 2.11 2.47 -12.65
C GLN A 348 3.17 3.46 -13.19
N PHE A 349 2.74 4.46 -13.96
CA PHE A 349 3.62 5.50 -14.47
C PHE A 349 4.26 6.32 -13.33
N LEU A 350 3.48 6.69 -12.32
CA LEU A 350 3.91 7.51 -11.21
C LEU A 350 4.93 6.78 -10.34
N ASP A 351 4.68 5.50 -10.02
CA ASP A 351 5.60 4.64 -9.27
C ASP A 351 6.95 4.49 -9.97
N ALA A 352 6.97 4.47 -11.31
CA ALA A 352 8.21 4.39 -12.09
C ALA A 352 9.05 5.69 -12.05
N ILE A 353 8.47 6.83 -11.64
CA ILE A 353 9.16 8.14 -11.69
C ILE A 353 9.22 8.86 -10.34
N LEU A 354 8.65 8.29 -9.29
CA LEU A 354 8.56 8.87 -7.96
C LEU A 354 8.99 7.87 -6.89
N ASP A 355 10.12 8.15 -6.24
CA ASP A 355 10.72 7.28 -5.21
C ASP A 355 10.03 7.38 -3.84
N VAL A 356 9.00 8.22 -3.71
CA VAL A 356 8.21 8.38 -2.48
C VAL A 356 6.76 8.02 -2.72
N LYS A 357 6.10 7.45 -1.70
CA LYS A 357 4.66 7.20 -1.75
C LYS A 357 3.91 8.54 -1.86
N PRO A 358 3.20 8.80 -2.97
CA PRO A 358 2.50 10.06 -3.16
C PRO A 358 1.32 10.20 -2.18
N PRO A 359 1.01 11.44 -1.72
CA PRO A 359 -0.20 11.71 -0.97
C PRO A 359 -1.46 11.37 -1.77
N GLN A 360 -2.50 10.85 -1.11
CA GLN A 360 -3.60 10.22 -1.85
C GLN A 360 -4.42 11.17 -2.70
N TRP A 361 -4.61 12.42 -2.24
CA TRP A 361 -5.32 13.44 -3.01
C TRP A 361 -4.66 13.66 -4.38
N PHE A 362 -3.32 13.65 -4.42
CA PHE A 362 -2.56 13.87 -5.65
C PHE A 362 -2.62 12.61 -6.52
N ASN A 363 -2.36 11.45 -5.94
CA ASN A 363 -2.31 10.19 -6.67
C ASN A 363 -3.65 9.84 -7.34
N GLU A 364 -4.75 9.83 -6.59
CA GLU A 364 -6.09 9.56 -7.16
C GLU A 364 -6.62 10.72 -7.97
N GLY A 365 -6.40 11.96 -7.49
CA GLY A 365 -6.91 13.14 -8.19
C GLY A 365 -6.36 13.23 -9.61
N VAL A 366 -5.09 12.87 -9.81
CA VAL A 366 -4.47 12.83 -11.13
C VAL A 366 -4.88 11.58 -11.92
N ALA A 367 -5.02 10.41 -11.28
CA ALA A 367 -5.55 9.22 -11.95
C ALA A 367 -6.98 9.45 -12.48
N ASP A 368 -7.87 10.04 -11.67
CA ASP A 368 -9.23 10.42 -12.07
C ASP A 368 -9.26 11.55 -13.11
N PHE A 369 -8.18 12.32 -13.22
CA PHE A 369 -8.04 13.37 -14.22
C PHE A 369 -7.69 12.80 -15.60
N PHE A 370 -6.86 11.76 -15.66
CA PHE A 370 -6.55 11.08 -16.93
C PHE A 370 -7.53 9.99 -17.33
N GLY A 371 -8.15 9.29 -16.38
CA GLY A 371 -9.06 8.17 -16.62
C GLY A 371 -10.12 8.43 -17.71
N PRO A 372 -10.87 9.55 -17.67
CA PRO A 372 -11.90 9.88 -18.67
C PRO A 372 -11.37 10.33 -20.04
N SER A 373 -10.06 10.32 -20.28
CA SER A 373 -9.48 10.72 -21.57
C SER A 373 -10.01 9.85 -22.69
N ARG A 374 -10.17 10.45 -23.88
CA ARG A 374 -10.66 9.76 -25.08
C ARG A 374 -9.56 9.70 -26.13
N TYR A 375 -9.37 8.53 -26.72
CA TYR A 375 -8.63 8.40 -27.97
C TYR A 375 -9.29 9.25 -29.06
N VAL A 376 -8.47 9.96 -29.83
CA VAL A 376 -8.88 10.73 -30.99
C VAL A 376 -7.94 10.45 -32.14
N ASN A 377 -8.49 10.34 -33.34
CA ASN A 377 -7.75 10.27 -34.59
C ASN A 377 -8.40 11.29 -35.53
N GLU A 378 -7.82 12.48 -35.58
CA GLU A 378 -8.33 13.61 -36.35
C GLU A 378 -7.29 13.96 -37.41
N GLY A 379 -7.65 13.86 -38.70
CA GLY A 379 -6.74 14.14 -39.81
C GLY A 379 -5.54 13.18 -39.91
N GLY A 380 -5.65 11.96 -39.39
CA GLY A 380 -4.55 10.98 -39.38
C GLY A 380 -3.55 11.18 -38.23
N VAL A 381 -3.78 12.14 -37.34
CA VAL A 381 -2.97 12.35 -36.13
C VAL A 381 -3.68 11.71 -34.94
N GLU A 382 -3.06 10.67 -34.40
CA GLU A 382 -3.54 10.00 -33.20
C GLU A 382 -3.16 10.75 -31.93
N GLY A 383 -4.10 10.85 -30.99
CA GLY A 383 -3.88 11.53 -29.74
C GLY A 383 -4.89 11.18 -28.66
N MET A 384 -4.80 11.90 -27.55
CA MET A 384 -5.71 11.78 -26.41
C MET A 384 -6.32 13.14 -26.11
N LYS A 385 -7.65 13.20 -26.07
CA LYS A 385 -8.39 14.38 -25.61
C LYS A 385 -8.89 14.10 -24.19
N MET A 386 -8.38 14.86 -23.23
CA MET A 386 -8.87 14.82 -21.85
C MET A 386 -10.29 15.36 -21.76
N ARG A 387 -11.06 14.83 -20.80
CA ARG A 387 -12.43 15.25 -20.52
C ARG A 387 -12.68 15.32 -19.01
N PRO A 388 -13.65 16.13 -18.55
CA PRO A 388 -14.09 16.08 -17.17
C PRO A 388 -14.62 14.70 -16.80
N ASN A 389 -14.36 14.25 -15.56
CA ASN A 389 -14.96 13.04 -15.04
C ASN A 389 -16.43 13.34 -14.66
N PRO A 390 -17.44 12.82 -15.38
CA PRO A 390 -18.83 13.23 -15.18
C PRO A 390 -19.36 12.87 -13.79
N TRP A 391 -18.90 11.74 -13.24
CA TRP A 391 -19.31 11.25 -11.93
C TRP A 391 -18.71 12.08 -10.81
N ARG A 392 -17.41 12.42 -10.91
CA ARG A 392 -16.76 13.32 -9.94
C ARG A 392 -17.33 14.73 -10.03
N LEU A 393 -17.58 15.22 -11.24
CA LEU A 393 -18.13 16.56 -11.49
C LEU A 393 -19.48 16.75 -10.80
N LYS A 394 -20.39 15.77 -10.90
CA LYS A 394 -21.69 15.81 -10.21
C LYS A 394 -21.50 15.95 -8.69
N THR A 395 -20.65 15.11 -8.10
CA THR A 395 -20.40 15.09 -6.66
C THR A 395 -19.77 16.39 -6.18
N ILE A 396 -18.73 16.88 -6.84
CA ILE A 396 -18.06 18.10 -6.40
C ILE A 396 -18.93 19.34 -6.56
N LYS A 397 -19.73 19.44 -7.62
CA LYS A 397 -20.71 20.54 -7.75
C LYS A 397 -21.71 20.55 -6.60
N SER A 398 -22.15 19.38 -6.15
CA SER A 398 -23.02 19.28 -4.96
C SER A 398 -22.31 19.73 -3.68
N LEU A 399 -21.06 19.30 -3.46
CA LEU A 399 -20.26 19.70 -2.30
C LEU A 399 -19.99 21.21 -2.26
N VAL A 400 -19.62 21.81 -3.40
CA VAL A 400 -19.35 23.24 -3.50
C VAL A 400 -20.63 24.07 -3.24
N ARG A 401 -21.76 23.72 -3.88
CA ARG A 401 -23.04 24.41 -3.64
C ARG A 401 -23.52 24.29 -2.20
N GLY A 402 -23.27 23.14 -1.57
CA GLY A 402 -23.66 22.89 -0.19
C GLY A 402 -22.68 23.43 0.87
N GLY A 403 -21.58 24.09 0.49
CA GLY A 403 -20.56 24.57 1.43
C GLY A 403 -19.82 23.44 2.17
N LYS A 404 -19.79 22.23 1.61
CA LYS A 404 -19.19 21.02 2.24
C LYS A 404 -17.81 20.67 1.70
N ALA A 405 -17.31 21.41 0.72
CA ALA A 405 -15.95 21.25 0.23
C ALA A 405 -14.94 21.62 1.32
N LEU A 406 -13.93 20.76 1.53
CA LEU A 406 -12.88 20.98 2.52
C LEU A 406 -11.94 22.12 2.07
N PRO A 407 -11.25 22.81 2.99
CA PRO A 407 -10.10 23.62 2.62
C PRO A 407 -9.03 22.78 1.91
N PHE A 408 -8.34 23.35 0.93
CA PHE A 408 -7.29 22.68 0.16
C PHE A 408 -6.20 22.12 1.08
N GLN A 409 -5.72 22.93 2.02
CA GLN A 409 -4.72 22.49 2.98
C GLN A 409 -5.15 21.23 3.73
N ARG A 410 -6.42 21.17 4.16
CA ARG A 410 -6.93 20.03 4.90
C ARG A 410 -6.90 18.77 4.05
N LEU A 411 -7.46 18.81 2.84
CA LEU A 411 -7.48 17.66 1.93
C LEU A 411 -6.06 17.23 1.51
N MET A 412 -5.21 18.19 1.14
CA MET A 412 -3.87 17.91 0.59
C MET A 412 -2.88 17.36 1.63
N THR A 413 -3.16 17.56 2.91
CA THR A 413 -2.33 17.10 4.03
C THR A 413 -2.93 15.92 4.80
N MET A 414 -4.08 15.39 4.35
CA MET A 414 -4.64 14.15 4.91
C MET A 414 -3.66 12.99 4.80
N SER A 415 -3.60 12.21 5.87
CA SER A 415 -3.06 10.86 5.84
C SER A 415 -3.90 9.96 4.92
N GLN A 416 -3.34 8.81 4.57
CA GLN A 416 -4.06 7.83 3.79
C GLN A 416 -5.35 7.40 4.50
N GLN A 417 -5.27 7.09 5.80
CA GLN A 417 -6.44 6.68 6.58
C GLN A 417 -7.56 7.72 6.54
N GLU A 418 -7.22 9.01 6.68
CA GLU A 418 -8.21 10.09 6.61
C GLU A 418 -8.89 10.15 5.25
N MET A 419 -8.11 10.08 4.15
CA MET A 419 -8.65 10.08 2.78
C MET A 419 -9.67 8.97 2.53
N TYR A 420 -9.48 7.80 3.14
CA TYR A 420 -10.36 6.63 2.98
C TYR A 420 -11.51 6.55 3.99
N SER A 421 -11.47 7.37 5.04
CA SER A 421 -12.46 7.37 6.11
C SER A 421 -13.64 8.32 5.84
N GLN A 422 -14.79 8.03 6.45
CA GLN A 422 -16.03 8.83 6.43
C GLN A 422 -16.67 9.00 5.05
N ASN A 423 -16.00 9.66 4.10
CA ASN A 423 -16.54 9.96 2.77
C ASN A 423 -15.47 9.97 1.66
N PRO A 424 -14.91 8.79 1.29
CA PRO A 424 -13.87 8.70 0.27
C PRO A 424 -14.30 9.22 -1.10
N GLY A 425 -15.58 9.02 -1.47
CA GLY A 425 -16.12 9.52 -2.74
C GLY A 425 -16.08 11.04 -2.87
N ALA A 426 -16.38 11.76 -1.77
CA ALA A 426 -16.27 13.22 -1.71
C ALA A 426 -14.82 13.69 -1.79
N ASN A 427 -13.92 13.04 -1.05
CA ASN A 427 -12.49 13.36 -1.03
C ASN A 427 -11.88 13.23 -2.45
N TYR A 428 -12.20 12.16 -3.17
CA TYR A 428 -11.74 11.97 -4.55
C TYR A 428 -12.36 12.94 -5.54
N ALA A 429 -13.66 13.22 -5.42
CA ALA A 429 -14.31 14.21 -6.28
C ALA A 429 -13.68 15.60 -6.11
N GLN A 430 -13.37 15.99 -4.88
CA GLN A 430 -12.68 17.24 -4.62
C GLN A 430 -11.23 17.20 -5.13
N ALA A 431 -10.47 16.15 -4.83
CA ALA A 431 -9.09 16.00 -5.29
C ALA A 431 -8.98 16.09 -6.83
N TRP A 432 -9.82 15.35 -7.56
CA TRP A 432 -9.93 15.42 -9.01
C TRP A 432 -10.20 16.86 -9.49
N SER A 433 -11.18 17.53 -8.90
CA SER A 433 -11.56 18.89 -9.34
C SER A 433 -10.45 19.91 -9.13
N ILE A 434 -9.64 19.74 -8.07
CA ILE A 434 -8.49 20.58 -7.81
C ILE A 434 -7.43 20.33 -8.88
N ILE A 435 -7.12 19.08 -9.19
CA ILE A 435 -6.17 18.75 -10.28
C ILE A 435 -6.66 19.32 -11.61
N TYR A 436 -7.95 19.14 -11.92
CA TYR A 436 -8.54 19.65 -13.15
C TYR A 436 -8.41 21.18 -13.23
N PHE A 437 -8.73 21.90 -12.16
CA PHE A 437 -8.54 23.35 -12.05
C PHE A 437 -7.07 23.76 -12.23
N LEU A 438 -6.15 23.10 -11.50
CA LEU A 438 -4.74 23.43 -11.58
C LEU A 438 -4.16 23.26 -12.98
N VAL A 439 -4.67 22.32 -13.78
CA VAL A 439 -4.17 22.08 -15.13
C VAL A 439 -4.92 22.87 -16.21
N ARG A 440 -6.24 23.10 -16.05
CA ARG A 440 -7.10 23.57 -17.15
C ARG A 440 -7.70 24.95 -16.96
N ALA A 441 -7.76 25.47 -15.74
CA ALA A 441 -8.32 26.80 -15.52
C ALA A 441 -7.40 27.89 -16.08
N ASP A 442 -8.02 28.90 -16.66
CA ASP A 442 -7.37 30.12 -17.17
C ASP A 442 -6.16 29.78 -18.06
N ASP A 443 -6.39 28.92 -19.05
CA ASP A 443 -5.39 28.42 -20.00
C ASP A 443 -4.13 27.86 -19.34
N GLY A 444 -4.30 27.23 -18.18
CA GLY A 444 -3.23 26.57 -17.44
C GLY A 444 -2.42 27.50 -16.54
N ALA A 445 -2.91 28.70 -16.22
CA ALA A 445 -2.24 29.67 -15.33
C ALA A 445 -1.83 29.07 -13.95
N TYR A 446 -2.53 28.03 -13.51
CA TYR A 446 -2.31 27.36 -12.23
C TYR A 446 -1.40 26.12 -12.31
N HIS A 447 -0.94 25.73 -13.50
CA HIS A 447 -0.17 24.49 -13.68
C HIS A 447 1.17 24.51 -12.92
N LYS A 448 1.70 25.72 -12.67
CA LYS A 448 2.89 25.94 -11.83
C LYS A 448 2.78 25.30 -10.43
N TYR A 449 1.58 25.26 -9.84
CA TYR A 449 1.36 24.66 -8.52
C TYR A 449 1.57 23.15 -8.54
N LEU A 450 0.98 22.46 -9.53
CA LEU A 450 1.13 21.03 -9.70
C LEU A 450 2.59 20.66 -9.98
N LYS A 451 3.28 21.44 -10.83
CA LYS A 451 4.72 21.26 -11.09
C LYS A 451 5.58 21.45 -9.84
N SER A 452 5.30 22.48 -9.03
CA SER A 452 6.02 22.73 -7.77
C SER A 452 5.79 21.59 -6.78
N TYR A 453 4.53 21.15 -6.64
CA TYR A 453 4.15 20.05 -5.76
C TYR A 453 4.86 18.74 -6.15
N PHE A 454 4.80 18.38 -7.43
CA PHE A 454 5.47 17.18 -7.94
C PHE A 454 7.00 17.26 -7.77
N LYS A 455 7.60 18.43 -8.04
CA LYS A 455 9.04 18.66 -7.81
C LYS A 455 9.42 18.51 -6.34
N ALA A 456 8.56 18.92 -5.42
CA ALA A 456 8.78 18.75 -3.99
C ALA A 456 8.73 17.27 -3.57
N LEU A 457 7.76 16.51 -4.08
CA LEU A 457 7.69 15.06 -3.84
C LEU A 457 8.95 14.34 -4.37
N ARG A 458 9.40 14.68 -5.59
CA ARG A 458 10.65 14.14 -6.15
C ARG A 458 11.90 14.45 -5.33
N LYS A 459 11.86 15.48 -4.49
CA LYS A 459 12.93 15.82 -3.54
C LYS A 459 12.78 15.12 -2.19
N GLY A 460 11.86 14.17 -2.07
CA GLY A 460 11.63 13.42 -0.84
C GLY A 460 10.80 14.14 0.21
N LYS A 461 10.16 15.28 -0.14
CA LYS A 461 9.28 15.97 0.83
C LYS A 461 8.02 15.15 1.08
N ASP A 462 7.57 15.17 2.33
CA ASP A 462 6.29 14.58 2.73
C ASP A 462 5.10 15.45 2.29
N ARG A 463 3.87 15.03 2.63
CA ARG A 463 2.63 15.72 2.24
C ARG A 463 2.57 17.18 2.71
N PHE A 464 3.15 17.50 3.86
CA PHE A 464 3.18 18.86 4.40
C PHE A 464 4.22 19.70 3.69
N GLY A 465 5.44 19.17 3.54
CA GLY A 465 6.53 19.87 2.85
C GLY A 465 6.24 20.08 1.35
N ALA A 466 5.51 19.17 0.70
CA ALA A 466 5.05 19.33 -0.67
C ALA A 466 3.96 20.40 -0.80
N TYR A 467 2.99 20.42 0.13
CA TYR A 467 1.98 21.47 0.20
C TYR A 467 2.63 22.85 0.38
N GLU A 468 3.50 22.98 1.38
CA GLU A 468 4.18 24.25 1.69
C GLU A 468 5.02 24.75 0.51
N ALA A 469 5.74 23.85 -0.16
CA ALA A 469 6.56 24.21 -1.33
C ALA A 469 5.73 24.71 -2.53
N ALA A 470 4.50 24.23 -2.68
CA ALA A 470 3.63 24.62 -3.79
C ALA A 470 2.76 25.84 -3.45
N PHE A 471 2.20 25.88 -2.25
CA PHE A 471 1.09 26.77 -1.88
C PHE A 471 1.41 27.74 -0.74
N GLY A 472 2.50 27.57 0.01
CA GLY A 472 2.76 28.30 1.27
C GLY A 472 2.82 29.84 1.16
N LYS A 473 3.09 30.37 -0.04
CA LYS A 473 3.10 31.82 -0.32
C LYS A 473 1.87 32.32 -1.09
N THR A 474 0.85 31.49 -1.22
CA THR A 474 -0.33 31.78 -2.04
C THR A 474 -1.47 32.28 -1.17
N ASP A 475 -2.23 33.26 -1.67
CA ASP A 475 -3.54 33.56 -1.12
C ASP A 475 -4.49 32.39 -1.41
N MET A 476 -4.61 31.51 -0.42
CA MET A 476 -5.42 30.30 -0.54
C MET A 476 -6.92 30.61 -0.58
N ALA A 477 -7.38 31.70 0.03
CA ALA A 477 -8.78 32.07 -0.01
C ALA A 477 -9.19 32.45 -1.43
N ALA A 478 -8.40 33.32 -2.08
CA ALA A 478 -8.63 33.70 -3.47
C ALA A 478 -8.51 32.52 -4.45
N LEU A 479 -7.53 31.64 -4.23
CA LEU A 479 -7.35 30.44 -5.06
C LEU A 479 -8.54 29.48 -4.96
N GLU A 480 -9.02 29.23 -3.74
CA GLU A 480 -10.18 28.37 -3.52
C GLU A 480 -11.48 28.99 -4.04
N GLU A 481 -11.66 30.31 -3.92
CA GLU A 481 -12.79 31.01 -4.51
C GLU A 481 -12.81 30.87 -6.03
N ARG A 482 -11.68 31.11 -6.70
CA ARG A 482 -11.54 30.90 -8.13
C ARG A 482 -11.83 29.45 -8.52
N TRP A 483 -11.31 28.47 -7.77
CA TRP A 483 -11.58 27.05 -7.98
C TRP A 483 -13.07 26.71 -7.86
N ARG A 484 -13.79 27.25 -6.86
CA ARG A 484 -15.24 27.04 -6.70
C ARG A 484 -15.99 27.57 -7.93
N ALA A 485 -15.68 28.80 -8.35
CA ALA A 485 -16.31 29.42 -9.53
C ALA A 485 -16.06 28.59 -10.80
N PHE A 486 -14.80 28.19 -11.04
CA PHE A 486 -14.43 27.34 -12.16
C PHE A 486 -15.18 25.99 -12.13
N THR A 487 -15.18 25.31 -10.98
CA THR A 487 -15.82 24.00 -10.81
C THR A 487 -17.33 24.04 -11.08
N LEU A 488 -18.01 25.11 -10.66
CA LEU A 488 -19.44 25.29 -10.92
C LEU A 488 -19.72 25.54 -12.41
N GLY A 489 -18.81 26.21 -13.11
CA GLY A 489 -18.90 26.53 -14.54
C GLY A 489 -18.62 25.37 -15.50
N LEU A 490 -17.88 24.33 -15.09
CA LEU A 490 -17.51 23.19 -15.96
C LEU A 490 -18.71 22.44 -16.54
N ASP A 491 -18.73 22.18 -17.86
CA ASP A 491 -19.69 21.26 -18.49
C ASP A 491 -19.05 19.86 -18.64
N ALA A 492 -19.83 18.79 -18.42
CA ALA A 492 -19.39 17.41 -18.66
C ALA A 492 -19.21 17.08 -20.15
N LYS A 493 -19.71 17.92 -21.05
CA LYS A 493 -19.63 17.74 -22.51
C LYS A 493 -18.36 18.31 -23.15
N GLU A 494 -17.64 19.20 -22.46
CA GLU A 494 -16.30 19.67 -22.87
C GLU A 494 -15.27 18.52 -22.86
#